data_AF-A0A956N9D0-F1
#
_entry.id   AF-A0A956N9D0-F1
#
_cell.length_a   1.000
_cell.length_b   1.000
_cell.length_c   1.000
_cell.angle_alpha   90.00
_cell.angle_beta   90.00
_cell.angle_gamma   90.00
#
_symmetry.space_group_name_H-M   'P 1'
#
loop_
_entity.id
_entity.type
_entity.pdbx_description
1 polymer ?
#
loop_
_entity_poly.entity_id
_entity_poly.type
_entity_poly.pdbx_seq_one_letter_code
_entity_poly.pdbx_strand_id
1 'polypeptide(L)'
;QKARTELRSLDDVTVDELELASSEGRLESPDTTAVRGQLADLMAESLSLLPPDQKNAIMLREYHGFTSQEIAEITGVPSATVRTRIFYGLKSLRRALEERGVTSDAF
;
A
#
# COMPACT_ATOMS: atom_id res chain seq x y z
N GLN A 1 -39.78 -20.03 -34.17
CA GLN A 1 -41.19 -20.22 -33.77
C GLN A 1 -41.26 -20.14 -32.25
N LYS A 2 -42.09 -19.22 -31.70
CA LYS A 2 -42.61 -19.10 -30.30
C LYS A 2 -41.54 -18.89 -29.19
N ALA A 3 -41.39 -17.73 -28.53
CA ALA A 3 -42.32 -17.06 -27.58
C ALA A 3 -42.88 -18.06 -26.55
N ARG A 4 -42.87 -17.87 -25.23
CA ARG A 4 -43.08 -16.65 -24.43
C ARG A 4 -42.98 -17.03 -22.94
N THR A 5 -42.60 -16.06 -22.11
CA THR A 5 -43.14 -15.79 -20.76
C THR A 5 -42.71 -16.69 -19.59
N GLU A 6 -41.95 -16.08 -18.68
CA GLU A 6 -42.26 -15.89 -17.24
C GLU A 6 -41.26 -14.83 -16.73
N LEU A 7 -41.47 -13.54 -16.99
CA LEU A 7 -42.22 -12.62 -16.12
C LEU A 7 -42.04 -12.94 -14.63
N ARG A 8 -40.89 -12.57 -14.05
CA ARG A 8 -40.74 -12.44 -12.61
C ARG A 8 -40.87 -10.96 -12.25
N SER A 9 -41.87 -10.71 -11.42
CA SER A 9 -42.34 -9.47 -10.81
C SER A 9 -41.24 -8.45 -10.45
N LEU A 10 -41.54 -7.18 -10.74
CA LEU A 10 -40.76 -5.98 -10.40
C LEU A 10 -41.18 -5.36 -9.05
N ASP A 11 -42.00 -6.04 -8.25
CA ASP A 11 -42.60 -5.51 -7.02
C ASP A 11 -41.99 -6.06 -5.72
N ASP A 12 -40.74 -6.53 -5.73
CA ASP A 12 -40.03 -6.98 -4.51
C ASP A 12 -38.65 -6.34 -4.36
N VAL A 13 -38.53 -5.07 -4.74
CA VAL A 13 -37.41 -4.25 -4.26
C VAL A 13 -37.80 -3.78 -2.87
N THR A 14 -37.53 -4.63 -1.88
CA THR A 14 -37.59 -4.23 -0.48
C THR A 14 -36.65 -3.05 -0.25
N VAL A 15 -37.01 -2.17 0.68
CA VAL A 15 -36.33 -0.91 1.02
C VAL A 15 -34.90 -1.13 1.59
N ASP A 16 -34.40 -2.36 1.54
CA ASP A 16 -33.13 -2.83 2.10
C ASP A 16 -31.91 -2.45 1.24
N GLU A 17 -32.11 -2.10 -0.04
CA GLU A 17 -31.00 -1.69 -0.93
C GLU A 17 -30.56 -0.23 -0.72
N LEU A 18 -31.33 0.56 0.03
CA LEU A 18 -30.98 1.93 0.42
C LEU A 18 -30.11 2.00 1.69
N GLU A 19 -29.94 0.92 2.45
CA GLU A 19 -29.05 0.89 3.62
C GLU A 19 -27.58 0.59 3.28
N LEU A 20 -27.30 -0.05 2.13
CA LEU A 20 -25.94 -0.40 1.72
C LEU A 20 -25.09 0.81 1.28
N ALA A 21 -25.70 1.97 1.05
CA ALA A 21 -24.98 3.23 0.80
C ALA A 21 -24.51 3.94 2.09
N SER A 22 -24.88 3.43 3.28
CA SER A 22 -24.67 4.14 4.55
C SER A 22 -23.52 3.58 5.40
N SER A 23 -22.87 2.48 4.99
CA SER A 23 -21.84 1.83 5.85
C SER A 23 -20.39 1.93 5.38
N GLU A 24 -20.10 2.55 4.22
CA GLU A 24 -18.70 2.81 3.80
C GLU A 24 -18.11 4.08 4.45
N GLY A 25 -18.94 4.87 5.12
CA GLY A 25 -18.55 6.08 5.83
C GLY A 25 -18.55 5.92 7.35
N ARG A 26 -18.12 4.76 7.88
CA ARG A 26 -17.85 4.64 9.32
C ARG A 26 -16.59 5.46 9.61
N LEU A 27 -16.82 6.76 9.73
CA LEU A 27 -15.91 7.87 10.00
C LEU A 27 -14.60 7.38 10.64
N GLU A 28 -13.52 7.29 9.85
CA GLU A 28 -12.19 7.45 10.43
C GLU A 28 -12.27 8.74 11.25
N SER A 29 -12.03 8.66 12.56
CA SER A 29 -12.02 9.88 13.36
C SER A 29 -10.97 10.83 12.78
N PRO A 30 -11.20 12.16 12.77
CA PRO A 30 -10.21 13.12 12.28
C PRO A 30 -8.81 12.88 12.85
N ASP A 31 -8.73 12.42 14.10
CA ASP A 31 -7.50 12.02 14.77
C ASP A 31 -6.80 10.83 14.08
N THR A 32 -7.54 9.79 13.68
CA THR A 32 -6.94 8.63 12.97
C THR A 32 -6.44 8.99 11.58
N THR A 33 -7.19 9.79 10.81
CA THR A 33 -6.74 10.26 9.49
C THR A 33 -5.53 11.19 9.61
N ALA A 34 -5.51 12.07 10.61
CA ALA A 34 -4.38 12.96 10.87
C ALA A 34 -3.09 12.20 11.27
N VAL A 35 -3.20 11.21 12.16
CA VAL A 35 -2.08 10.34 12.55
C VAL A 35 -1.54 9.55 11.35
N ARG A 36 -2.43 9.02 10.50
CA ARG A 36 -2.04 8.32 9.28
C ARG A 36 -1.30 9.23 8.29
N GLY A 37 -1.76 10.47 8.13
CA GLY A 37 -1.09 11.48 7.31
C GLY A 37 0.33 11.77 7.80
N GLN A 38 0.48 12.00 9.10
CA GLN A 38 1.80 12.23 9.72
C GLN A 38 2.75 11.06 9.51
N LEU A 39 2.27 9.81 9.66
CA LEU A 39 3.09 8.62 9.40
C LEU A 39 3.49 8.49 7.93
N ALA A 40 2.58 8.82 7.00
CA ALA A 40 2.85 8.80 5.57
C ALA A 40 3.91 9.84 5.18
N ASP A 41 3.82 11.06 5.71
CA ASP A 41 4.80 12.12 5.48
C ASP A 41 6.17 11.72 6.03
N LEU A 42 6.21 11.16 7.24
CA LEU A 42 7.43 10.64 7.85
C LEU A 42 8.11 9.56 7.00
N MET A 43 7.32 8.63 6.47
CA MET A 43 7.81 7.57 5.57
C MET A 43 8.34 8.16 4.27
N ALA A 44 7.62 9.11 3.67
CA ALA A 44 8.03 9.76 2.43
C ALA A 44 9.35 10.53 2.61
N GLU A 45 9.49 11.27 3.71
CA GLU A 45 10.73 11.96 4.09
C GLU A 45 11.86 10.95 4.31
N SER A 46 11.62 9.88 5.05
CA SER A 46 12.64 8.85 5.33
C SER A 46 13.13 8.17 4.04
N LEU A 47 12.22 7.86 3.12
CA LEU A 47 12.55 7.33 1.79
C LEU A 47 13.33 8.33 0.92
N SER A 48 13.09 9.63 1.10
CA SER A 48 13.80 10.68 0.35
C SER A 48 15.28 10.80 0.72
N LEU A 49 15.65 10.37 1.92
CA LEU A 49 17.03 10.40 2.43
C LEU A 49 17.88 9.21 1.94
N LEU A 50 17.27 8.20 1.36
CA LEU A 50 17.99 7.04 0.85
C LEU A 50 18.75 7.38 -0.44
N PRO A 51 19.92 6.75 -0.68
CA PRO A 51 20.53 6.72 -1.99
C PRO A 51 19.52 6.24 -3.05
N PRO A 52 19.47 6.86 -4.25
CA PRO A 52 18.47 6.56 -5.27
C PRO A 52 18.37 5.06 -5.61
N ASP A 53 19.52 4.39 -5.69
CA ASP A 53 19.61 2.97 -5.96
C ASP A 53 18.95 2.09 -4.89
N GLN A 54 19.05 2.49 -3.63
CA GLN A 54 18.43 1.77 -2.51
C GLN A 54 16.92 2.03 -2.47
N LYS A 55 16.52 3.30 -2.63
CA LYS A 55 15.11 3.71 -2.73
C LYS A 55 14.41 2.95 -3.87
N ASN A 56 14.99 2.95 -5.06
CA ASN A 56 14.42 2.30 -6.24
C ASN A 56 14.29 0.78 -6.03
N ALA A 57 15.32 0.13 -5.47
CA ALA A 57 15.26 -1.29 -5.19
C ALA A 57 14.16 -1.66 -4.18
N ILE A 58 13.94 -0.82 -3.15
CA ILE A 58 12.86 -1.00 -2.18
C ILE A 58 11.49 -0.77 -2.82
N MET A 59 11.31 0.31 -3.59
CA MET A 59 10.04 0.60 -4.26
C MET A 59 9.65 -0.52 -5.24
N LEU A 60 10.60 -1.01 -6.04
CA LEU A 60 10.35 -2.12 -6.95
C LEU A 60 9.97 -3.41 -6.21
N ARG A 61 10.56 -3.63 -5.03
CA ARG A 61 10.24 -4.82 -4.22
C ARG A 61 8.89 -4.69 -3.51
N GLU A 62 8.70 -3.64 -2.72
CA GLU A 62 7.58 -3.53 -1.78
C GLU A 62 6.32 -2.95 -2.44
N TYR A 63 6.49 -2.02 -3.38
CA TYR A 63 5.34 -1.38 -4.05
C TYR A 63 4.93 -2.11 -5.33
N HIS A 64 5.92 -2.57 -6.12
CA HIS A 64 5.65 -3.27 -7.38
C HIS A 64 5.67 -4.80 -7.25
N GLY A 65 6.11 -5.35 -6.12
CA GLY A 65 6.09 -6.80 -5.86
C GLY A 65 7.13 -7.61 -6.62
N PHE A 66 8.14 -6.98 -7.23
CA PHE A 66 9.16 -7.70 -7.99
C PHE A 66 10.14 -8.46 -7.11
N THR A 67 10.56 -9.63 -7.59
CA THR A 67 11.65 -10.41 -7.00
C THR A 67 13.00 -9.75 -7.23
N SER A 68 14.02 -10.12 -6.44
CA SER A 68 15.38 -9.60 -6.64
C SER A 68 16.01 -9.99 -7.99
N GLN A 69 15.45 -10.99 -8.68
CA GLN A 69 15.88 -11.39 -10.02
C GLN A 69 15.24 -10.48 -11.07
N GLU A 70 13.93 -10.25 -11.01
CA GLU A 70 13.24 -9.32 -11.93
C GLU A 70 13.77 -7.89 -11.78
N ILE A 71 14.05 -7.44 -10.56
CA ILE A 71 14.68 -6.12 -10.35
C ILE A 71 16.07 -6.05 -10.97
N ALA A 72 16.84 -7.14 -10.93
CA ALA A 72 18.16 -7.20 -11.56
C ALA A 72 18.04 -7.06 -13.09
N GLU A 73 17.04 -7.70 -13.69
CA GLU A 73 16.74 -7.58 -15.12
C GLU A 73 16.31 -6.16 -15.49
N ILE A 74 15.44 -5.52 -14.68
CA ILE A 74 14.98 -4.13 -14.89
C ILE A 74 16.12 -3.12 -14.79
N THR A 75 17.03 -3.30 -13.82
CA THR A 75 18.04 -2.28 -13.46
C THR A 75 19.43 -2.56 -14.03
N GLY A 76 19.65 -3.73 -14.63
CA GLY A 76 20.93 -4.11 -15.23
C GLY A 76 22.07 -4.37 -14.23
N VAL A 77 21.75 -4.60 -12.95
CA VAL A 77 22.74 -4.92 -11.91
C VAL A 77 22.56 -6.35 -11.40
N PRO A 78 23.60 -7.01 -10.84
CA PRO A 78 23.46 -8.35 -10.29
C PRO A 78 22.39 -8.45 -9.20
N SER A 79 21.65 -9.56 -9.16
CA SER A 79 20.64 -9.82 -8.11
C SER A 79 21.22 -9.76 -6.68
N ALA A 80 22.49 -10.13 -6.50
CA ALA A 80 23.18 -9.95 -5.22
C ALA A 80 23.30 -8.47 -4.82
N THR A 81 23.57 -7.58 -5.79
CA THR A 81 23.60 -6.12 -5.59
C THR A 81 22.21 -5.57 -5.26
N VAL A 82 21.15 -6.11 -5.88
CA VAL A 82 19.77 -5.76 -5.51
C VAL A 82 19.49 -6.10 -4.05
N ARG A 83 19.85 -7.32 -3.62
CA ARG A 83 19.65 -7.75 -2.23
C ARG A 83 20.40 -6.87 -1.23
N THR A 84 21.65 -6.49 -1.52
CA THR A 84 22.41 -5.60 -0.64
C THR A 84 21.83 -4.19 -0.62
N ARG A 85 21.38 -3.65 -1.76
CA ARG A 85 20.67 -2.35 -1.84
C ARG A 85 19.41 -2.34 -0.99
N ILE A 86 18.58 -3.39 -1.07
CA ILE A 86 17.38 -3.53 -0.24
C ILE A 86 17.77 -3.59 1.23
N PHE A 87 18.73 -4.45 1.60
CA PHE A 87 19.16 -4.61 2.99
C PHE A 87 19.65 -3.29 3.61
N TYR A 88 20.56 -2.58 2.94
CA TYR A 88 21.10 -1.32 3.45
C TYR A 88 20.07 -0.18 3.42
N GLY A 89 19.17 -0.18 2.44
CA GLY A 89 18.07 0.79 2.40
C GLY A 89 17.10 0.59 3.56
N LEU A 90 16.65 -0.65 3.82
CA LEU A 90 15.75 -0.97 4.95
C LEU A 90 16.42 -0.70 6.30
N LYS A 91 17.73 -1.00 6.43
CA LYS A 91 18.50 -0.67 7.63
C LYS A 91 18.56 0.85 7.86
N SER A 92 18.79 1.63 6.80
CA SER A 92 18.81 3.09 6.87
C SER A 92 17.43 3.67 7.19
N LEU A 93 16.36 3.13 6.59
CA LEU A 93 14.99 3.53 6.90
C LEU A 93 14.63 3.27 8.35
N ARG A 94 14.90 2.06 8.85
CA ARG A 94 14.66 1.72 10.25
C ARG A 94 15.33 2.72 11.18
N ARG A 95 16.62 3.01 10.95
CA ARG A 95 17.35 4.00 11.74
C ARG A 95 16.73 5.39 11.66
N ALA A 96 16.36 5.84 10.47
CA ALA A 96 15.75 7.16 10.27
C ALA A 96 14.40 7.30 10.99
N LEU A 97 13.61 6.22 11.04
CA LEU A 97 12.33 6.17 11.74
C LEU A 97 12.52 6.10 13.26
N GLU A 98 13.48 5.29 13.73
CA GLU A 98 13.84 5.19 15.16
C GLU A 98 14.32 6.54 15.72
N GLU A 99 15.16 7.26 14.96
CA GLU A 99 15.63 8.63 15.32
C GLU A 99 14.48 9.64 15.43
N ARG A 100 13.34 9.35 14.79
CA ARG A 100 12.12 10.18 14.83
C ARG A 100 11.07 9.64 15.82
N GLY A 101 11.45 8.66 16.65
CA GLY A 101 10.60 8.09 17.69
C GLY A 101 9.61 7.03 17.20
N VAL A 102 9.71 6.58 15.94
CA VAL A 102 8.91 5.46 15.42
C VAL A 102 9.66 4.16 15.70
N THR A 103 9.20 3.42 16.71
CA THR A 103 9.76 2.12 17.08
C THR A 103 8.87 0.98 16.60
N SER A 104 9.49 -0.19 16.43
CA SER A 104 8.86 -1.42 15.90
C SER A 104 7.76 -2.00 16.79
N ASP A 105 7.51 -1.47 17.99
CA ASP A 105 6.46 -1.96 18.91
C ASP A 105 5.04 -1.56 18.45
N ALA A 106 4.93 -0.85 17.32
CA ALA A 106 3.68 -0.33 16.77
C ALA A 106 3.16 -1.07 15.51
N PHE A 107 3.70 -2.26 15.18
CA PHE A 107 3.22 -3.11 14.08
C PHE A 107 2.89 -4.53 14.53
#